data_AF-A0A2L2TR06-F1
#
_entry.id   AF-A0A2L2TR06-F1
#
_cell.length_a   1.000
_cell.length_b   1.000
_cell.length_c   1.000
_cell.angle_alpha   90.00
_cell.angle_beta   90.00
_cell.angle_gamma   90.00
#
_symmetry.space_group_name_H-M   'P 1'
#
loop_
_entity.id
_entity.type
_entity.pdbx_description
1 polymer ?
#
loop_
_entity_poly.entity_id
_entity_poly.type
_entity_poly.pdbx_seq_one_letter_code
_entity_poly.pdbx_strand_id
1 'polypeptide(L)'
;MARRRRVYASVSEEWQQVLQKRNFSHLKLHPSCLVFLDQLSEEATPQIDHIWLNIELTTYTCRACRKWESLTQSYSNNGIIVAAVSRLFSILTKWTHEGRRLTLELNAYSPSDSEHWFKDCYFGAPAEDKFEVPAKRRDFLDLFQLDRGPDVQYNPERVRQPSTGVGAAFARRRELGHISISFLVDARHFFDACGLRRWDKLKSLTLTSRTMCKNEPDRTDDLLMVAVHASQRMPNLETMTLWNESKGEACYFTYFRRDGYASIIWRGTWEMALSQILEG
;
A
#
# COMPACT_ATOMS: atom_id res chain seq x y z
N MET A 1 36.05 1.02 10.87
CA MET A 1 35.03 1.26 11.91
C MET A 1 34.72 2.75 11.99
N ALA A 2 33.55 3.20 11.55
CA ALA A 2 33.13 4.59 11.69
C ALA A 2 31.81 4.65 12.47
N ARG A 3 31.90 5.03 13.74
CA ARG A 3 30.77 5.17 14.67
C ARG A 3 30.12 6.54 14.41
N ARG A 4 29.06 6.59 13.60
CA ARG A 4 28.25 7.81 13.43
C ARG A 4 27.57 8.15 14.78
N ARG A 5 28.07 9.15 15.48
CA ARG A 5 27.35 9.82 16.57
C ARG A 5 26.22 10.66 15.96
N ARG A 6 24.96 10.31 16.26
CA ARG A 6 23.83 11.24 16.07
C ARG A 6 23.90 12.24 17.21
N VAL A 7 24.23 13.49 16.89
CA VAL A 7 24.17 14.61 17.84
C VAL A 7 22.70 14.98 17.98
N TYR A 8 22.06 14.58 19.08
CA TYR A 8 20.81 15.21 19.48
C TYR A 8 21.19 16.55 20.10
N ALA A 9 20.86 17.66 19.44
CA ALA A 9 20.83 18.95 20.11
C ALA A 9 19.84 18.83 21.27
N SER A 10 20.25 19.22 22.48
CA SER A 10 19.39 19.26 23.66
C SER A 10 18.37 20.38 23.49
N VAL A 11 17.28 20.08 22.79
CA VAL A 11 16.10 20.95 22.69
C VAL A 11 15.34 20.93 24.03
N SER A 12 14.67 22.03 24.40
CA SER A 12 13.93 22.16 25.67
C SER A 12 12.87 21.06 25.83
N GLU A 13 12.42 20.79 27.05
CA GLU A 13 11.39 19.76 27.29
C GLU A 13 10.13 19.99 26.46
N GLU A 14 9.74 21.24 26.20
CA GLU A 14 8.59 21.55 25.34
C GLU A 14 8.85 21.12 23.89
N TRP A 15 10.05 21.38 23.37
CA TRP A 15 10.44 20.94 22.03
C TRP A 15 10.66 19.43 21.96
N GLN A 16 11.15 18.78 23.03
CA GLN A 16 11.22 17.32 23.09
C GLN A 16 9.83 16.70 23.09
N GLN A 17 8.87 17.24 23.84
CA GLN A 17 7.48 16.76 23.81
C GLN A 17 6.85 16.94 22.43
N VAL A 18 7.07 18.09 21.78
CA VAL A 18 6.55 18.33 20.41
C VAL A 18 7.23 17.44 19.37
N LEU A 19 8.56 17.29 19.43
CA LEU A 19 9.32 16.49 18.48
C LEU A 19 9.17 14.99 18.73
N GLN A 20 9.06 14.53 19.97
CA GLN A 20 8.71 13.14 20.30
C GLN A 20 7.29 12.86 19.84
N LYS A 21 6.31 13.72 20.14
CA LYS A 21 4.93 13.55 19.66
C LYS A 21 4.85 13.49 18.13
N ARG A 22 5.60 14.33 17.42
CA ARG A 22 5.70 14.26 15.94
C ARG A 22 6.47 13.02 15.46
N ASN A 23 7.58 12.65 16.09
CA ASN A 23 8.40 11.50 15.68
C ASN A 23 7.75 10.13 16.03
N PHE A 24 6.89 10.07 17.05
CA PHE A 24 6.19 8.85 17.45
C PHE A 24 4.79 8.72 16.84
N SER A 25 4.26 9.77 16.21
CA SER A 25 2.99 9.70 15.48
C SER A 25 3.05 8.71 14.29
N HIS A 26 4.18 8.69 13.58
CA HIS A 26 4.40 7.89 12.39
C HIS A 26 5.47 6.82 12.63
N LEU A 27 5.08 5.55 12.61
CA LEU A 27 5.99 4.42 12.80
C LEU A 27 6.24 3.68 11.48
N LYS A 28 7.49 3.73 10.98
CA LYS A 28 7.97 2.84 9.90
C LYS A 28 8.56 1.58 10.52
N LEU A 29 7.95 0.43 10.27
CA LEU A 29 8.21 -0.84 10.94
C LEU A 29 8.59 -1.93 9.93
N HIS A 30 9.53 -2.77 10.33
CA HIS A 30 9.74 -4.10 9.77
C HIS A 30 8.98 -5.13 10.63
N PRO A 31 8.55 -6.30 10.12
CA PRO A 31 7.86 -7.33 10.90
C PRO A 31 8.53 -7.71 12.23
N SER A 32 9.86 -7.71 12.30
CA SER A 32 10.60 -7.97 13.54
C SER A 32 10.35 -6.91 14.64
N CYS A 33 9.98 -5.69 14.27
CA CYS A 33 9.67 -4.59 15.19
C CYS A 33 8.25 -4.70 15.79
N LEU A 34 7.40 -5.60 15.30
CA LEU A 34 6.05 -5.79 15.86
C LEU A 34 6.08 -6.28 17.32
N VAL A 35 7.18 -6.89 17.78
CA VAL A 35 7.37 -7.23 19.20
C VAL A 35 7.42 -5.98 20.07
N PHE A 36 8.12 -4.93 19.62
CA PHE A 36 8.17 -3.64 20.31
C PHE A 36 6.80 -2.94 20.29
N LEU A 37 6.11 -2.99 19.15
CA LEU A 37 4.76 -2.42 19.02
C LEU A 37 3.78 -3.04 20.03
N ASP A 38 3.91 -4.35 20.30
CA ASP A 38 3.08 -5.08 21.26
C ASP A 38 3.40 -4.76 22.73
N GLN A 39 4.54 -4.13 23.00
CA GLN A 39 5.00 -3.75 24.35
C GLN A 39 4.66 -2.29 24.70
N LEU A 40 4.09 -1.52 23.76
CA LEU A 40 3.70 -0.15 24.03
C LEU A 40 2.59 -0.09 25.07
N SER A 41 2.72 0.85 26.01
CA SER A 41 1.73 1.08 27.07
C SER A 41 0.46 1.73 26.52
N GLU A 42 -0.65 1.58 27.22
CA GLU A 42 -1.95 2.14 26.82
C GLU A 42 -1.93 3.66 26.68
N GLU A 43 -1.01 4.36 27.36
CA GLU A 43 -0.82 5.83 27.27
C GLU A 43 0.02 6.24 26.05
N ALA A 44 0.87 5.34 25.55
CA ALA A 44 1.71 5.59 24.38
C ALA A 44 0.93 5.34 23.09
N THR A 45 0.07 4.31 23.06
CA THR A 45 -0.66 3.95 21.83
C THR A 45 -1.47 5.09 21.21
N PRO A 46 -2.18 5.98 21.94
CA PRO A 46 -3.02 7.02 21.36
C PRO A 46 -2.23 8.10 20.61
N GLN A 47 -0.92 8.19 20.83
CA GLN A 47 -0.05 9.15 20.15
C GLN A 47 0.33 8.69 18.73
N ILE A 48 0.13 7.41 18.41
CA ILE A 48 0.43 6.83 17.10
C ILE A 48 -0.80 6.98 16.20
N ASP A 49 -0.69 7.72 15.12
CA ASP A 49 -1.76 7.89 14.13
C ASP A 49 -1.42 7.27 12.76
N HIS A 50 -0.17 6.85 12.55
CA HIS A 50 0.25 6.18 11.32
C HIS A 50 1.23 5.03 11.60
N ILE A 51 0.88 3.84 11.11
CA ILE A 51 1.79 2.68 11.05
C ILE A 51 2.04 2.34 9.60
N TRP A 52 3.30 2.39 9.21
CA TRP A 52 3.81 1.88 7.95
C TRP A 52 4.57 0.57 8.20
N LEU A 53 4.05 -0.57 7.75
CA LEU A 53 4.69 -1.87 7.86
C LEU A 53 5.24 -2.35 6.50
N ASN A 54 6.57 -2.47 6.41
CA ASN A 54 7.27 -2.98 5.22
C ASN A 54 7.66 -4.46 5.41
N ILE A 55 6.97 -5.35 4.70
CA ILE A 55 7.14 -6.80 4.83
C ILE A 55 8.18 -7.29 3.83
N GLU A 56 9.32 -7.71 4.36
CA GLU A 56 10.36 -8.37 3.56
C GLU A 56 9.95 -9.80 3.18
N LEU A 57 10.01 -10.10 1.90
CA LEU A 57 9.74 -11.41 1.31
C LEU A 57 11.05 -12.12 0.96
N THR A 58 10.97 -13.38 0.52
CA THR A 58 12.19 -14.11 0.15
C THR A 58 12.86 -13.50 -1.09
N THR A 59 14.17 -13.66 -1.21
CA THR A 59 14.93 -13.29 -2.41
C THR A 59 14.71 -14.26 -3.56
N TYR A 60 15.12 -13.85 -4.76
CA TYR A 60 15.16 -14.69 -5.94
C TYR A 60 16.28 -14.27 -6.87
N THR A 61 16.47 -15.06 -7.93
CA THR A 61 17.51 -14.80 -8.94
C THR A 61 16.88 -14.38 -10.26
N CYS A 62 17.70 -13.80 -11.14
CA CYS A 62 17.28 -13.32 -12.47
C CYS A 62 16.59 -14.40 -13.34
N ARG A 63 16.83 -15.69 -13.07
CA ARG A 63 16.13 -16.81 -13.76
C ARG A 63 14.61 -16.80 -13.55
N ALA A 64 14.14 -16.13 -12.52
CA ALA A 64 12.72 -15.99 -12.17
C ALA A 64 12.14 -14.61 -12.54
N CYS A 65 12.95 -13.66 -13.02
CA CYS A 65 12.51 -12.31 -13.41
C CYS A 65 11.70 -12.25 -14.69
N ARG A 66 11.27 -13.37 -15.27
CA ARG A 66 10.28 -13.39 -16.37
C ARG A 66 9.13 -14.35 -16.11
N LYS A 67 8.86 -14.64 -14.84
CA LYS A 67 7.97 -15.72 -14.41
C LYS A 67 7.14 -15.28 -13.22
N TRP A 68 5.89 -15.72 -13.19
CA TRP A 68 5.11 -15.72 -11.96
C TRP A 68 5.88 -16.38 -10.83
N GLU A 69 5.60 -15.96 -9.59
CA GLU A 69 6.04 -16.73 -8.44
C GLU A 69 5.64 -18.19 -8.61
N SER A 70 6.61 -19.09 -8.41
CA SER A 70 6.30 -20.52 -8.34
C SER A 70 5.34 -20.78 -7.19
N LEU A 71 4.60 -21.89 -7.23
CA LEU A 71 3.67 -22.25 -6.16
C LEU A 71 4.36 -22.30 -4.78
N THR A 72 5.56 -22.89 -4.71
CA THR A 72 6.38 -22.93 -3.48
C THR A 72 6.72 -21.52 -2.99
N GLN A 73 7.10 -20.64 -3.92
CA GLN A 73 7.49 -19.28 -3.61
C GLN A 73 6.29 -18.45 -3.13
N SER A 74 5.16 -18.56 -3.84
CA SER A 74 3.89 -17.92 -3.48
C SER A 74 3.42 -18.39 -2.10
N TYR A 75 3.51 -19.69 -1.81
CA TYR A 75 3.17 -20.25 -0.49
C TYR A 75 4.05 -19.67 0.63
N SER A 76 5.38 -19.62 0.42
CA SER A 76 6.32 -19.05 1.40
C SER A 76 6.05 -17.57 1.65
N ASN A 77 5.92 -16.76 0.59
CA ASN A 77 5.66 -15.33 0.69
C ASN A 77 4.28 -15.04 1.31
N ASN A 78 3.26 -15.82 0.96
CA ASN A 78 1.95 -15.75 1.60
C ASN A 78 2.04 -16.02 3.10
N GLY A 79 2.82 -17.03 3.51
CA GLY A 79 3.04 -17.34 4.92
C GLY A 79 3.63 -16.16 5.70
N ILE A 80 4.66 -15.51 5.15
CA ILE A 80 5.30 -14.32 5.76
C ILE A 80 4.28 -13.17 5.90
N ILE A 81 3.55 -12.85 4.83
CA ILE A 81 2.57 -11.76 4.82
C ILE A 81 1.45 -12.04 5.82
N VAL A 82 0.87 -13.23 5.79
CA VAL A 82 -0.23 -13.61 6.68
C VAL A 82 0.22 -13.56 8.14
N ALA A 83 1.43 -14.04 8.45
CA ALA A 83 1.97 -13.96 9.81
C ALA A 83 2.13 -12.51 10.27
N ALA A 84 2.72 -11.64 9.44
CA ALA A 84 2.94 -10.24 9.78
C ALA A 84 1.63 -9.46 9.94
N VAL A 85 0.69 -9.61 9.00
CA VAL A 85 -0.63 -8.96 9.05
C VAL A 85 -1.43 -9.45 10.25
N SER A 86 -1.47 -10.77 10.50
CA SER A 86 -2.18 -11.34 11.64
C SER A 86 -1.60 -10.84 12.96
N ARG A 87 -0.26 -10.74 13.05
CA ARG A 87 0.41 -10.21 14.25
C ARG A 87 0.09 -8.74 14.47
N LEU A 88 0.19 -7.90 13.44
CA LEU A 88 -0.18 -6.49 13.51
C LEU A 88 -1.64 -6.35 13.97
N PHE A 89 -2.54 -7.10 13.36
CA PHE A 89 -3.96 -7.07 13.69
C PHE A 89 -4.27 -7.49 15.12
N SER A 90 -3.57 -8.51 15.64
CA SER A 90 -3.68 -8.92 17.05
C SER A 90 -3.15 -7.88 18.04
N ILE A 91 -2.16 -7.07 17.64
CA ILE A 91 -1.67 -5.95 18.45
C ILE A 91 -2.71 -4.85 18.46
N LEU A 92 -3.20 -4.47 17.27
CA LEU A 92 -4.18 -3.39 17.11
C LEU A 92 -5.51 -3.67 17.82
N THR A 93 -5.92 -4.93 18.00
CA THR A 93 -7.12 -5.25 18.80
C THR A 93 -7.00 -4.91 20.29
N LYS A 94 -5.78 -4.69 20.79
CA LYS A 94 -5.54 -4.27 22.19
C LYS A 94 -5.65 -2.75 22.34
N TRP A 95 -5.69 -1.99 21.25
CA TRP A 95 -5.64 -0.54 21.27
C TRP A 95 -7.04 0.06 21.37
N THR A 96 -7.15 1.23 22.02
CA THR A 96 -8.40 1.99 22.02
C THR A 96 -8.67 2.61 20.64
N HIS A 97 -9.91 2.48 20.17
CA HIS A 97 -10.32 2.88 18.80
C HIS A 97 -11.34 4.04 18.78
N GLU A 98 -11.77 4.53 19.93
CA GLU A 98 -12.73 5.64 20.03
C GLU A 98 -12.07 6.96 19.66
N GLY A 99 -12.69 7.72 18.75
CA GLY A 99 -12.17 9.01 18.26
C GLY A 99 -10.83 8.93 17.50
N ARG A 100 -10.21 7.76 17.40
CA ARG A 100 -8.88 7.59 16.84
C ARG A 100 -8.89 7.57 15.31
N ARG A 101 -7.97 8.33 14.71
CA ARG A 101 -7.63 8.25 13.30
C ARG A 101 -6.32 7.48 13.16
N LEU A 102 -6.43 6.19 12.83
CA LEU A 102 -5.27 5.37 12.53
C LEU A 102 -5.17 5.16 11.01
N THR A 103 -3.98 5.46 10.49
CA THR A 103 -3.55 5.17 9.13
C THR A 103 -2.72 3.90 9.15
N LEU A 104 -3.09 2.94 8.31
CA LEU A 104 -2.28 1.75 8.05
C LEU A 104 -1.78 1.81 6.62
N GLU A 105 -0.45 1.83 6.48
CA GLU A 105 0.26 1.68 5.22
C GLU A 105 1.05 0.38 5.24
N LEU A 106 0.80 -0.50 4.27
CA LEU A 106 1.49 -1.77 4.17
C LEU A 106 2.08 -1.94 2.78
N ASN A 107 3.32 -2.39 2.74
CA ASN A 107 4.04 -2.71 1.52
C ASN A 107 4.72 -4.07 1.69
N ALA A 108 4.90 -4.79 0.59
CA ALA A 108 5.69 -6.01 0.56
C ALA A 108 6.72 -5.90 -0.55
N TYR A 109 7.96 -6.30 -0.26
CA TYR A 109 9.07 -6.26 -1.21
C TYR A 109 9.96 -7.48 -1.00
N SER A 110 10.59 -7.96 -2.06
CA SER A 110 11.73 -8.88 -1.96
C SER A 110 13.03 -8.07 -1.98
N PRO A 111 14.04 -8.37 -1.16
CA PRO A 111 15.31 -7.63 -1.18
C PRO A 111 16.00 -7.62 -2.54
N SER A 112 15.81 -8.68 -3.34
CA SER A 112 16.32 -8.79 -4.71
C SER A 112 15.57 -7.92 -5.73
N ASP A 113 14.47 -7.24 -5.37
CA ASP A 113 13.72 -6.39 -6.30
C ASP A 113 14.60 -5.26 -6.85
N SER A 114 15.41 -4.63 -5.99
CA SER A 114 16.37 -3.59 -6.40
C SER A 114 17.52 -4.12 -7.25
N GLU A 115 17.76 -5.44 -7.28
CA GLU A 115 18.80 -6.05 -8.12
C GLU A 115 18.30 -6.36 -9.54
N HIS A 116 16.99 -6.32 -9.76
CA HIS A 116 16.35 -6.88 -10.94
C HIS A 116 15.40 -5.91 -11.65
N TRP A 117 14.77 -5.00 -10.92
CA TRP A 117 13.66 -4.18 -11.43
C TRP A 117 13.97 -2.71 -11.38
N PHE A 118 14.40 -2.26 -10.21
CA PHE A 118 14.65 -0.87 -9.95
C PHE A 118 16.06 -0.77 -9.40
N LYS A 119 17.04 -0.87 -10.30
CA LYS A 119 18.44 -0.75 -9.92
C LYS A 119 18.62 0.59 -9.20
N ASP A 120 19.04 0.52 -7.94
CA ASP A 120 19.21 1.66 -7.04
C ASP A 120 17.91 2.37 -6.57
N CYS A 121 16.72 1.77 -6.76
CA CYS A 121 15.49 2.21 -6.06
C CYS A 121 15.06 1.16 -5.02
N TYR A 122 14.73 1.66 -3.84
CA TYR A 122 14.36 0.84 -2.69
C TYR A 122 13.00 1.32 -2.20
N PHE A 123 11.97 0.50 -2.31
CA PHE A 123 10.63 0.82 -1.81
C PHE A 123 10.38 0.05 -0.52
N GLY A 124 10.35 0.75 0.62
CA GLY A 124 10.12 0.14 1.93
C GLY A 124 11.28 -0.68 2.49
N ALA A 125 12.37 -0.89 1.74
CA ALA A 125 13.55 -1.60 2.20
C ALA A 125 14.44 -0.69 3.08
N PRO A 126 15.23 -1.24 4.03
CA PRO A 126 16.12 -0.46 4.89
C PRO A 126 17.16 0.43 4.15
N ALA A 127 17.40 0.15 2.86
CA ALA A 127 18.29 0.95 2.02
C ALA A 127 17.62 2.22 1.43
N GLU A 128 16.28 2.34 1.49
CA GLU A 128 15.55 3.55 1.10
C GLU A 128 16.01 4.77 1.90
N ASP A 129 16.27 4.60 3.20
CA ASP A 129 16.69 5.68 4.10
C ASP A 129 18.20 6.04 3.96
N LYS A 130 18.96 5.32 3.11
CA LYS A 130 20.41 5.56 2.93
C LYS A 130 20.73 6.63 1.90
N PHE A 131 19.77 6.98 1.06
CA PHE A 131 19.90 8.03 0.06
C PHE A 131 18.85 9.10 0.35
N GLU A 132 19.25 10.21 1.00
CA GLU A 132 18.44 11.43 1.01
C GLU A 132 18.34 11.94 -0.43
N VAL A 133 17.34 11.46 -1.18
CA VAL A 133 16.99 12.08 -2.45
C VAL A 133 16.33 13.41 -2.09
N PRO A 134 16.88 14.57 -2.51
CA PRO A 134 16.30 15.85 -2.16
C PRO A 134 14.86 15.89 -2.65
N ALA A 135 13.98 16.42 -1.80
CA ALA A 135 12.55 16.54 -1.99
C ALA A 135 12.19 17.33 -3.26
N LYS A 136 12.35 16.72 -4.43
CA LYS A 136 11.47 16.94 -5.57
C LYS A 136 10.43 15.85 -5.48
N ARG A 137 9.16 16.24 -5.28
CA ARG A 137 8.01 15.45 -5.72
C ARG A 137 8.23 15.19 -7.21
N ARG A 138 8.91 14.11 -7.54
CA ARG A 138 8.88 13.54 -8.88
C ARG A 138 7.51 12.86 -8.93
N ASP A 139 6.65 13.26 -9.87
CA ASP A 139 5.38 12.58 -10.06
C ASP A 139 5.71 11.09 -10.27
N PHE A 140 4.92 10.19 -9.71
CA PHE A 140 5.13 8.74 -9.88
C PHE A 140 5.28 8.44 -11.38
N LEU A 141 4.49 9.14 -12.22
CA LEU A 141 4.54 9.06 -13.69
C LEU A 141 5.86 9.50 -14.33
N ASP A 142 6.61 10.44 -13.74
CA ASP A 142 7.86 10.98 -14.32
C ASP A 142 9.00 9.96 -14.29
N LEU A 143 8.94 8.96 -13.39
CA LEU A 143 9.87 7.85 -13.37
C LEU A 143 9.63 6.87 -14.53
N PHE A 144 8.47 6.91 -15.19
CA PHE A 144 8.01 5.89 -16.14
C PHE A 144 7.90 6.36 -17.60
N GLN A 145 8.30 7.59 -17.92
CA GLN A 145 8.37 8.06 -19.31
C GLN A 145 9.61 7.54 -20.09
N LEU A 146 10.42 6.66 -19.48
CA LEU A 146 11.63 6.09 -20.07
C LEU A 146 11.50 4.56 -20.25
N ASP A 147 10.55 4.12 -21.07
CA ASP A 147 10.75 3.04 -22.06
C ASP A 147 9.46 2.82 -22.87
N ARG A 148 9.53 3.06 -24.18
CA ARG A 148 8.42 2.85 -25.13
C ARG A 148 8.59 1.50 -25.84
N GLY A 149 7.50 0.73 -25.97
CA GLY A 149 7.39 -0.35 -26.94
C GLY A 149 5.95 -0.90 -27.09
N PRO A 150 5.54 -1.43 -28.27
CA PRO A 150 4.13 -1.59 -28.64
C PRO A 150 3.55 -3.02 -28.53
N ASP A 151 4.21 -3.99 -27.88
CA ASP A 151 3.72 -5.39 -27.85
C ASP A 151 3.49 -5.94 -26.43
N VAL A 152 2.28 -6.46 -26.21
CA VAL A 152 1.63 -6.70 -24.92
C VAL A 152 1.43 -8.21 -24.65
N GLN A 153 1.89 -9.11 -25.53
CA GLN A 153 1.70 -10.56 -25.39
C GLN A 153 2.66 -11.27 -24.40
N TYR A 154 3.54 -10.53 -23.70
CA TYR A 154 4.72 -11.06 -23.00
C TYR A 154 4.78 -10.89 -21.47
N ASN A 155 3.73 -10.46 -20.78
CA ASN A 155 3.87 -10.22 -19.33
C ASN A 155 4.01 -11.57 -18.57
N PRO A 156 5.13 -11.81 -17.86
CA PRO A 156 5.38 -11.10 -16.61
C PRO A 156 6.85 -10.73 -16.49
N GLU A 157 7.25 -10.01 -15.42
CA GLU A 157 8.64 -10.17 -14.98
C GLU A 157 8.76 -11.00 -13.66
N ARG A 158 8.13 -10.69 -12.53
CA ARG A 158 7.90 -11.59 -11.40
C ARG A 158 6.83 -10.93 -10.59
N VAL A 159 5.65 -11.50 -10.68
CA VAL A 159 4.46 -10.86 -10.15
C VAL A 159 4.09 -11.56 -8.86
N ARG A 160 4.10 -10.79 -7.77
CA ARG A 160 3.62 -11.26 -6.47
C ARG A 160 2.18 -11.73 -6.60
N GLN A 161 1.87 -12.92 -6.09
CA GLN A 161 0.50 -13.42 -6.05
C GLN A 161 -0.25 -12.92 -4.79
N PRO A 162 -1.19 -11.98 -4.92
CA PRO A 162 -1.92 -11.41 -3.81
C PRO A 162 -2.74 -12.50 -3.12
N SER A 163 -2.83 -12.37 -1.80
CA SER A 163 -3.61 -13.29 -0.98
C SER A 163 -5.05 -12.79 -0.85
N THR A 164 -6.01 -13.60 -1.30
CA THR A 164 -7.45 -13.34 -1.06
C THR A 164 -7.74 -13.23 0.44
N GLY A 165 -7.09 -14.07 1.26
CA GLY A 165 -7.24 -14.04 2.72
C GLY A 165 -6.77 -12.73 3.34
N VAL A 166 -5.67 -12.14 2.84
CA VAL A 166 -5.18 -10.84 3.33
C VAL A 166 -6.12 -9.72 2.92
N GLY A 167 -6.58 -9.69 1.66
CA GLY A 167 -7.58 -8.71 1.20
C GLY A 167 -8.86 -8.76 2.05
N ALA A 168 -9.37 -9.97 2.30
CA ALA A 168 -10.53 -10.17 3.15
C ALA A 168 -10.30 -9.84 4.62
N ALA A 169 -9.06 -9.97 5.12
CA ALA A 169 -8.73 -9.59 6.49
C ALA A 169 -8.79 -8.06 6.66
N PHE A 170 -8.23 -7.30 5.72
CA PHE A 170 -8.35 -5.84 5.71
C PHE A 170 -9.79 -5.36 5.57
N ALA A 171 -10.57 -6.02 4.70
CA ALA A 171 -11.99 -5.68 4.52
C ALA A 171 -12.86 -5.86 5.79
N ARG A 172 -12.36 -6.58 6.80
CA ARG A 172 -13.05 -6.71 8.10
C ARG A 172 -12.72 -5.59 9.09
N ARG A 173 -11.67 -4.80 8.83
CA ARG A 173 -11.16 -3.74 9.73
C ARG A 173 -11.85 -2.39 9.48
N ARG A 174 -13.14 -2.33 9.79
CA ARG A 174 -14.00 -1.15 9.53
C ARG A 174 -13.72 0.03 10.46
N GLU A 175 -12.90 -0.17 11.47
CA GLU A 175 -12.46 0.87 12.40
C GLU A 175 -11.39 1.80 11.81
N LEU A 176 -10.79 1.44 10.68
CA LEU A 176 -9.69 2.17 10.06
C LEU A 176 -10.19 3.35 9.23
N GLY A 177 -9.48 4.48 9.34
CA GLY A 177 -9.78 5.71 8.60
C GLY A 177 -9.01 5.82 7.30
N HIS A 178 -7.78 5.31 7.27
CA HIS A 178 -6.90 5.40 6.11
C HIS A 178 -6.21 4.04 5.92
N ILE A 179 -6.39 3.46 4.75
CA ILE A 179 -5.81 2.16 4.38
C ILE A 179 -5.02 2.37 3.10
N SER A 180 -3.74 2.02 3.10
CA SER A 180 -2.88 1.96 1.93
C SER A 180 -2.20 0.59 1.90
N ILE A 181 -2.45 -0.21 0.87
CA ILE A 181 -1.89 -1.56 0.76
C ILE A 181 -1.33 -1.78 -0.65
N SER A 182 -0.01 -1.95 -0.70
CA SER A 182 0.76 -2.09 -1.93
C SER A 182 1.31 -3.51 -2.05
N PHE A 183 1.07 -4.19 -3.17
CA PHE A 183 1.61 -5.52 -3.51
C PHE A 183 1.22 -6.73 -2.61
N LEU A 184 0.51 -6.54 -1.50
CA LEU A 184 0.02 -7.64 -0.65
C LEU A 184 -1.33 -8.22 -1.12
N VAL A 185 -2.19 -7.35 -1.64
CA VAL A 185 -3.61 -7.63 -1.93
C VAL A 185 -3.93 -7.26 -3.36
N ASP A 186 -5.00 -7.88 -3.88
CA ASP A 186 -5.69 -7.35 -5.04
C ASP A 186 -6.91 -6.59 -4.54
N ALA A 187 -7.15 -5.39 -5.08
CA ALA A 187 -8.31 -4.59 -4.69
C ALA A 187 -9.63 -5.36 -4.85
N ARG A 188 -9.73 -6.25 -5.84
CA ARG A 188 -10.94 -7.07 -6.03
C ARG A 188 -11.23 -7.94 -4.80
N HIS A 189 -10.21 -8.57 -4.24
CA HIS A 189 -10.36 -9.39 -3.02
C HIS A 189 -10.83 -8.57 -1.81
N PHE A 190 -10.39 -7.30 -1.71
CA PHE A 190 -10.84 -6.41 -0.65
C PHE A 190 -12.32 -6.03 -0.85
N PHE A 191 -12.72 -5.65 -2.07
CA PHE A 191 -14.09 -5.24 -2.36
C PHE A 191 -15.09 -6.39 -2.27
N ASP A 192 -14.76 -7.56 -2.80
CA ASP A 192 -15.62 -8.75 -2.71
C ASP A 192 -15.89 -9.11 -1.23
N ALA A 193 -14.89 -8.93 -0.37
CA ALA A 193 -15.00 -9.20 1.06
C ALA A 193 -15.72 -8.10 1.86
N CYS A 194 -15.84 -6.88 1.33
CA CYS A 194 -16.65 -5.83 1.94
C CYS A 194 -18.14 -6.23 1.98
N GLY A 195 -18.61 -6.95 0.96
CA GLY A 195 -20.01 -7.36 0.81
C GLY A 195 -20.96 -6.17 0.96
N LEU A 196 -22.02 -6.33 1.77
CA LEU A 196 -23.02 -5.28 2.01
C LEU A 196 -22.69 -4.37 3.21
N ARG A 197 -21.48 -4.46 3.78
CA ARG A 197 -21.14 -3.76 5.03
C ARG A 197 -20.85 -2.29 4.78
N ARG A 198 -21.29 -1.45 5.71
CA ARG A 198 -20.99 -0.01 5.73
C ARG A 198 -19.66 0.27 6.44
N TRP A 199 -18.93 1.25 5.92
CA TRP A 199 -17.60 1.71 6.36
C TRP A 199 -17.65 3.17 6.78
N ASP A 200 -18.11 3.43 7.99
CA ASP A 200 -18.36 4.80 8.45
C ASP A 200 -17.09 5.58 8.78
N LYS A 201 -15.96 4.91 9.03
CA LYS A 201 -14.71 5.61 9.39
C LYS A 201 -13.77 5.83 8.21
N LEU A 202 -13.90 5.05 7.13
CA LEU A 202 -12.94 5.05 6.02
C LEU A 202 -13.04 6.36 5.22
N LYS A 203 -11.92 7.07 5.13
CA LYS A 203 -11.72 8.33 4.41
C LYS A 203 -10.80 8.18 3.23
N SER A 204 -9.75 7.37 3.35
CA SER A 204 -8.78 7.13 2.29
C SER A 204 -8.55 5.64 2.08
N LEU A 205 -8.58 5.21 0.83
CA LEU A 205 -8.29 3.84 0.43
C LEU A 205 -7.33 3.82 -0.76
N THR A 206 -6.17 3.20 -0.62
CA THR A 206 -5.22 2.97 -1.72
C THR A 206 -4.92 1.49 -1.81
N LEU A 207 -5.16 0.87 -2.97
CA LEU A 207 -4.96 -0.56 -3.17
C LEU A 207 -4.29 -0.84 -4.52
N THR A 208 -3.35 -1.78 -4.53
CA THR A 208 -2.90 -2.38 -5.79
C THR A 208 -3.99 -3.30 -6.36
N SER A 209 -4.20 -3.31 -7.68
CA SER A 209 -4.97 -4.36 -8.35
C SER A 209 -4.35 -4.73 -9.68
N ARG A 210 -3.98 -6.00 -9.82
CA ARG A 210 -3.36 -6.50 -11.05
C ARG A 210 -4.36 -6.68 -12.18
N THR A 211 -5.64 -6.62 -11.84
CA THR A 211 -6.76 -6.61 -12.78
C THR A 211 -6.72 -5.37 -13.69
N MET A 212 -6.06 -4.29 -13.25
CA MET A 212 -5.90 -3.08 -14.05
C MET A 212 -4.73 -3.23 -15.02
N CYS A 213 -4.97 -3.86 -16.18
CA CYS A 213 -3.96 -4.09 -17.22
C CYS A 213 -4.51 -3.74 -18.62
N LYS A 214 -3.63 -3.36 -19.55
CA LYS A 214 -4.02 -2.91 -20.88
C LYS A 214 -4.72 -4.00 -21.71
N ASN A 215 -4.39 -5.27 -21.46
CA ASN A 215 -4.89 -6.40 -22.24
C ASN A 215 -6.30 -6.86 -21.87
N GLU A 216 -6.78 -6.49 -20.68
CA GLU A 216 -8.09 -6.90 -20.18
C GLU A 216 -8.87 -5.67 -19.69
N PRO A 217 -9.18 -4.70 -20.59
CA PRO A 217 -9.87 -3.46 -20.22
C PRO A 217 -11.25 -3.74 -19.59
N ASP A 218 -11.99 -4.74 -20.09
CA ASP A 218 -13.29 -5.14 -19.52
C ASP A 218 -13.18 -5.53 -18.04
N ARG A 219 -12.10 -6.21 -17.64
CA ARG A 219 -11.86 -6.56 -16.24
C ARG A 219 -11.52 -5.35 -15.39
N THR A 220 -10.85 -4.36 -15.98
CA THR A 220 -10.58 -3.07 -15.33
C THR A 220 -11.89 -2.35 -15.08
N ASP A 221 -12.77 -2.25 -16.08
CA ASP A 221 -14.09 -1.65 -15.96
C ASP A 221 -14.94 -2.37 -14.89
N ASP A 222 -14.96 -3.70 -14.90
CA ASP A 222 -15.64 -4.50 -13.87
C ASP A 222 -15.13 -4.20 -12.45
N LEU A 223 -13.80 -4.07 -12.28
CA LEU A 223 -13.21 -3.70 -11.01
C LEU A 223 -13.64 -2.31 -10.58
N LEU A 224 -13.62 -1.33 -11.49
CA LEU A 224 -13.99 0.04 -11.17
C LEU A 224 -15.48 0.14 -10.82
N MET A 225 -16.35 -0.60 -11.50
CA MET A 225 -17.77 -0.70 -11.14
C MET A 225 -17.97 -1.31 -9.75
N VAL A 226 -17.20 -2.34 -9.39
CA VAL A 226 -17.20 -2.89 -8.02
C VAL A 226 -16.73 -1.85 -7.00
N ALA A 227 -15.70 -1.07 -7.33
CA ALA A 227 -15.18 -0.01 -6.48
C ALA A 227 -16.20 1.12 -6.27
N VAL A 228 -16.92 1.53 -7.33
CA VAL A 228 -18.03 2.49 -7.27
C VAL A 228 -19.12 1.99 -6.33
N HIS A 229 -19.60 0.76 -6.51
CA HIS A 229 -20.61 0.18 -5.62
C HIS A 229 -20.11 0.10 -4.17
N ALA A 230 -18.85 -0.25 -3.94
CA ALA A 230 -18.27 -0.27 -2.60
C ALA A 230 -18.24 1.14 -1.98
N SER A 231 -17.91 2.17 -2.77
CA SER A 231 -17.83 3.57 -2.32
C SER A 231 -19.16 4.12 -1.80
N GLN A 232 -20.30 3.68 -2.37
CA GLN A 232 -21.65 4.03 -1.88
C GLN A 232 -21.89 3.60 -0.42
N ARG A 233 -21.14 2.60 0.05
CA ARG A 233 -21.18 2.08 1.43
C ARG A 233 -20.10 2.70 2.32
N MET A 234 -19.31 3.64 1.80
CA MET A 234 -18.23 4.36 2.48
C MET A 234 -18.60 5.85 2.56
N PRO A 235 -19.55 6.24 3.42
CA PRO A 235 -20.15 7.58 3.42
C PRO A 235 -19.17 8.72 3.69
N ASN A 236 -18.02 8.43 4.31
CA ASN A 236 -16.98 9.42 4.63
C ASN A 236 -15.74 9.29 3.73
N LEU A 237 -15.81 8.50 2.66
CA LEU A 237 -14.71 8.34 1.71
C LEU A 237 -14.44 9.66 0.98
N GLU A 238 -13.23 10.16 1.13
CA GLU A 238 -12.71 11.38 0.51
C GLU A 238 -11.85 11.01 -0.70
N THR A 239 -11.06 9.95 -0.60
CA THR A 239 -10.16 9.50 -1.68
C THR A 239 -10.14 7.98 -1.79
N MET A 240 -10.24 7.46 -3.02
CA MET A 240 -9.94 6.07 -3.33
C MET A 240 -9.02 6.01 -4.53
N THR A 241 -7.85 5.40 -4.38
CA THR A 241 -6.89 5.18 -5.45
C THR A 241 -6.68 3.69 -5.68
N LEU A 242 -6.96 3.25 -6.90
CA LEU A 242 -6.61 1.91 -7.36
C LEU A 242 -5.49 2.06 -8.38
N TRP A 243 -4.47 1.23 -8.27
CA TRP A 243 -3.33 1.34 -9.17
C TRP A 243 -2.73 -0.01 -9.49
N ASN A 244 -2.02 -0.05 -10.60
CA ASN A 244 -1.20 -1.18 -10.97
C ASN A 244 0.05 -0.69 -11.65
N GLU A 245 1.13 -1.41 -11.39
CA GLU A 245 2.39 -1.21 -12.07
C GLU A 245 2.90 -2.58 -12.49
N SER A 246 3.24 -2.70 -13.77
CA SER A 246 3.97 -3.83 -14.28
C SER A 246 4.91 -3.34 -15.39
N LYS A 247 5.69 -4.25 -15.96
CA LYS A 247 6.70 -3.85 -16.93
C LYS A 247 6.05 -3.26 -18.19
N GLY A 248 6.42 -2.03 -18.51
CA GLY A 248 5.94 -1.32 -19.70
C GLY A 248 4.51 -0.80 -19.60
N GLU A 249 3.86 -0.98 -18.44
CA GLU A 249 2.52 -0.45 -18.22
C GLU A 249 2.31 -0.02 -16.76
N ALA A 250 1.81 1.18 -16.58
CA ALA A 250 1.38 1.68 -15.29
C ALA A 250 0.07 2.43 -15.46
N CYS A 251 -0.82 2.29 -14.49
CA CYS A 251 -2.04 3.09 -14.42
C CYS A 251 -2.45 3.33 -12.97
N TYR A 252 -3.23 4.39 -12.79
CA TYR A 252 -4.03 4.57 -11.61
C TYR A 252 -5.38 5.19 -11.96
N PHE A 253 -6.36 4.79 -11.16
CA PHE A 253 -7.66 5.39 -11.05
C PHE A 253 -7.76 6.05 -9.67
N THR A 254 -8.21 7.29 -9.63
CA THR A 254 -8.50 7.98 -8.38
C THR A 254 -9.91 8.54 -8.40
N TYR A 255 -10.74 8.11 -7.47
CA TYR A 255 -11.94 8.81 -7.05
C TYR A 255 -11.59 9.80 -5.95
N PHE A 256 -12.09 11.02 -6.06
CA PHE A 256 -11.95 12.05 -5.04
C PHE A 256 -13.30 12.72 -4.79
N ARG A 257 -13.61 13.01 -3.53
CA ARG A 257 -14.80 13.74 -3.12
C ARG A 257 -14.46 14.80 -2.09
N ARG A 258 -14.78 16.05 -2.40
CA ARG A 258 -14.57 17.20 -1.53
C ARG A 258 -15.65 18.24 -1.75
N ASP A 259 -16.09 18.86 -0.66
CA ASP A 259 -17.02 20.00 -0.70
C ASP A 259 -18.31 19.73 -1.50
N GLY A 260 -18.79 18.48 -1.47
CA GLY A 260 -20.00 18.05 -2.18
C GLY A 260 -19.80 17.62 -3.64
N TYR A 261 -18.60 17.81 -4.20
CA TYR A 261 -18.27 17.40 -5.56
C TYR A 261 -17.46 16.10 -5.56
N ALA A 262 -17.85 15.16 -6.41
CA ALA A 262 -17.10 13.96 -6.72
C ALA A 262 -16.46 14.07 -8.10
N SER A 263 -15.22 13.63 -8.23
CA SER A 263 -14.52 13.53 -9.49
C SER A 263 -13.73 12.22 -9.58
N ILE A 264 -13.50 11.78 -10.81
CA ILE A 264 -12.67 10.63 -11.11
C ILE A 264 -11.52 11.05 -12.02
N ILE A 265 -10.37 10.42 -11.84
CA ILE A 265 -9.18 10.63 -12.65
C ILE A 265 -8.67 9.25 -13.06
N TRP A 266 -8.47 9.05 -14.35
CA TRP A 266 -7.64 7.97 -14.88
C TRP A 266 -6.36 8.57 -15.42
N ARG A 267 -5.22 7.96 -15.08
CA ARG A 267 -3.97 8.16 -15.80
C ARG A 267 -3.28 6.84 -15.98
N GLY A 268 -2.73 6.63 -17.16
CA GLY A 268 -1.91 5.46 -17.41
C GLY A 268 -1.14 5.57 -18.70
N THR A 269 -0.31 4.55 -18.93
CA THR A 269 0.43 4.34 -20.18
C THR A 269 -0.47 3.87 -21.33
N TRP A 270 -1.76 3.65 -21.08
CA TRP A 270 -2.79 3.42 -22.09
C TRP A 270 -4.05 4.24 -21.76
N GLU A 271 -4.77 4.61 -22.81
CA GLU A 271 -6.05 5.30 -22.72
C GLU A 271 -7.15 4.33 -22.32
N MET A 272 -8.09 4.81 -21.49
CA MET A 272 -9.26 4.05 -21.06
C MET A 272 -10.51 4.92 -21.21
N ALA A 273 -11.53 4.40 -21.90
CA ALA A 273 -12.78 5.12 -22.09
C ALA A 273 -13.67 5.00 -20.84
N LEU A 274 -13.53 5.95 -19.91
CA LEU A 274 -14.30 5.99 -18.66
C LEU A 274 -15.82 6.25 -18.85
N SER A 275 -16.30 6.46 -20.08
CA SER A 275 -17.63 6.98 -20.38
C SER A 275 -18.79 6.08 -19.92
N GLN A 276 -18.54 4.80 -19.63
CA GLN A 276 -19.57 3.88 -19.14
C GLN A 276 -19.73 3.87 -17.61
N ILE A 277 -18.78 4.44 -16.86
CA ILE A 277 -18.79 4.44 -15.39
C ILE A 277 -19.65 5.58 -14.82
N LEU A 278 -19.94 6.60 -15.63
CA LEU A 278 -20.66 7.82 -15.22
C LEU A 278 -22.18 7.75 -15.37
N GLU A 279 -22.74 6.66 -15.91
CA GLU A 279 -24.19 6.49 -16.13
C GLU A 279 -24.91 5.67 -15.03
N GLY A 280 -24.22 5.30 -13.95
CA GLY A 280 -24.73 4.44 -12.86
C GLY A 280 -25.06 5.13 -11.54
#